data_AF-A0A7Y3GYW9-F1
#
_entry.id   AF-A0A7Y3GYW9-F1
#
_cell.length_a   1.000
_cell.length_b   1.000
_cell.length_c   1.000
_cell.angle_alpha   90.00
_cell.angle_beta   90.00
_cell.angle_gamma   90.00
#
_symmetry.space_group_name_H-M   'P 1'
#
loop_
_entity.id
_entity.type
_entity.pdbx_description
1 polymer ?
#
loop_
_entity_poly.entity_id
_entity_poly.type
_entity_poly.pdbx_seq_one_letter_code
_entity_poly.pdbx_strand_id
1 'polypeptide(L)'
;MSDSRTEERNARAARVREEMGGSDKLARMRATGDRTIREHIDGLVDPGSFREIGTFARSLRPEVRDTTPGDGKIGGHAKIDGRSVAVFGDDITVLRGSSSIVGTRKEHRLYDRAMAMGIPMVHFGETGGGRIPDLMGSEGISEPGG
;
A
#
# COMPACT_ATOMS: atom_id res chain seq x y z
N MET A 1 -3.83 30.92 -5.63
CA MET A 1 -4.54 29.79 -6.30
C MET A 1 -3.77 28.47 -6.27
N SER A 2 -2.44 28.43 -6.04
CA SER A 2 -1.65 27.18 -5.96
C SER A 2 -1.80 26.42 -4.61
N ASP A 3 -2.11 27.13 -3.51
CA ASP A 3 -2.15 26.51 -2.18
C ASP A 3 -3.38 25.63 -1.93
N SER A 4 -4.60 26.03 -2.34
CA SER A 4 -5.81 25.25 -2.00
C SER A 4 -5.83 23.86 -2.63
N ARG A 5 -5.35 23.70 -3.87
CA ARG A 5 -5.27 22.38 -4.54
C ARG A 5 -4.30 21.43 -3.83
N THR A 6 -3.23 21.97 -3.27
CA THR A 6 -2.22 21.18 -2.54
C THR A 6 -2.78 20.72 -1.20
N GLU A 7 -3.47 21.60 -0.48
CA GLU A 7 -4.15 21.30 0.77
C GLU A 7 -5.26 20.27 0.57
N GLU A 8 -6.12 20.44 -0.44
CA GLU A 8 -7.18 19.50 -0.79
C GLU A 8 -6.63 18.10 -1.07
N ARG A 9 -5.56 18.00 -1.87
CA ARG A 9 -4.88 16.73 -2.16
C ARG A 9 -4.33 16.09 -0.89
N ASN A 10 -3.69 16.87 -0.01
CA ASN A 10 -3.12 16.36 1.22
C ASN A 10 -4.21 15.87 2.19
N ALA A 11 -5.32 16.61 2.32
CA ALA A 11 -6.47 16.20 3.11
C ALA A 11 -7.14 14.93 2.54
N ARG A 12 -7.20 14.78 1.21
CA ARG A 12 -7.68 13.55 0.58
C ARG A 12 -6.72 12.38 0.83
N ALA A 13 -5.41 12.61 0.77
CA ALA A 13 -4.42 11.58 1.08
C ALA A 13 -4.53 11.12 2.54
N ALA A 14 -4.66 12.06 3.49
CA ALA A 14 -4.85 11.75 4.91
C ALA A 14 -6.06 10.86 5.14
N ARG A 15 -7.23 11.22 4.57
CA ARG A 15 -8.44 10.41 4.62
C ARG A 15 -8.24 8.98 4.11
N VAL A 16 -7.61 8.81 2.94
CA VAL A 16 -7.35 7.46 2.39
C VAL A 16 -6.42 6.65 3.31
N ARG A 17 -5.46 7.30 3.97
CA ARG A 17 -4.55 6.63 4.91
C ARG A 17 -5.24 6.18 6.18
N GLU A 18 -6.20 6.97 6.68
CA GLU A 18 -6.96 6.69 7.90
C GLU A 18 -8.07 5.66 7.67
N GLU A 19 -8.76 5.73 6.52
CA GLU A 19 -9.92 4.88 6.23
C GLU A 19 -9.54 3.41 6.06
N MET A 20 -8.42 3.10 5.38
CA MET A 20 -7.97 1.74 5.08
C MET A 20 -9.16 0.83 4.65
N GLY A 21 -9.27 -0.39 5.18
CA GLY A 21 -10.40 -1.29 4.91
C GLY A 21 -11.73 -0.92 5.57
N GLY A 22 -11.79 0.18 6.32
CA GLY A 22 -12.95 0.68 7.07
C GLY A 22 -12.79 0.60 8.59
N SER A 23 -13.46 1.53 9.30
CA SER A 23 -13.41 1.66 10.77
C SER A 23 -13.71 0.36 11.52
N ASP A 24 -14.68 -0.42 11.03
CA ASP A 24 -15.11 -1.65 11.69
C ASP A 24 -14.03 -2.74 11.67
N LYS A 25 -13.30 -2.86 10.54
CA LYS A 25 -12.20 -3.81 10.42
C LYS A 25 -11.02 -3.38 11.27
N LEU A 26 -10.70 -2.08 11.27
CA LEU A 26 -9.66 -1.51 12.11
C LEU A 26 -9.96 -1.71 13.60
N ALA A 27 -11.21 -1.50 14.01
CA ALA A 27 -11.63 -1.72 15.40
C ALA A 27 -11.51 -3.19 15.83
N ARG A 28 -11.94 -4.14 14.97
CA ARG A 28 -11.79 -5.58 15.24
C ARG A 28 -10.33 -5.99 15.37
N MET A 29 -9.48 -5.50 14.46
CA MET A 29 -8.05 -5.81 14.45
C MET A 29 -7.34 -5.22 15.69
N ARG A 30 -7.68 -3.99 16.09
CA ARG A 30 -7.14 -3.42 17.33
C ARG A 30 -7.64 -4.14 18.59
N ALA A 31 -8.85 -4.67 18.57
CA ALA A 31 -9.41 -5.42 19.69
C ALA A 31 -8.68 -6.77 19.94
N THR A 32 -8.07 -7.35 18.92
CA THR A 32 -7.22 -8.55 19.04
C THR A 32 -5.78 -8.24 19.43
N GLY A 33 -5.41 -6.96 19.53
CA GLY A 33 -4.04 -6.51 19.79
C GLY A 33 -3.16 -6.43 18.55
N ASP A 34 -3.72 -6.68 17.37
CA ASP A 34 -3.02 -6.60 16.09
C ASP A 34 -2.82 -5.14 15.66
N ARG A 35 -1.78 -4.91 14.88
CA ARG A 35 -1.44 -3.58 14.34
C ARG A 35 -1.78 -3.52 12.87
N THR A 36 -2.17 -2.33 12.43
CA THR A 36 -2.28 -2.03 11.00
C THR A 36 -0.91 -2.07 10.35
N ILE A 37 -0.86 -2.32 9.04
CA ILE A 37 0.40 -2.20 8.29
C ILE A 37 1.02 -0.80 8.41
N ARG A 38 0.22 0.26 8.55
CA ARG A 38 0.75 1.62 8.76
C ARG A 38 1.42 1.75 10.12
N GLU A 39 0.80 1.23 11.17
CA GLU A 39 1.39 1.20 12.51
C GLU A 39 2.67 0.33 12.56
N HIS A 40 2.74 -0.74 11.77
CA HIS A 40 3.98 -1.52 11.59
C HIS A 40 5.09 -0.71 10.90
N ILE A 41 4.77 0.02 9.82
CA ILE A 41 5.72 0.88 9.12
C ILE A 41 6.20 2.00 10.03
N ASP A 42 5.28 2.71 10.69
CA ASP A 42 5.58 3.84 11.57
C ASP A 42 6.40 3.41 12.79
N GLY A 43 6.22 2.16 13.26
CA GLY A 43 7.03 1.60 14.34
C GLY A 43 8.43 1.13 13.93
N LEU A 44 8.69 0.95 12.63
CA LEU A 44 9.98 0.49 12.11
C LEU A 44 10.89 1.65 11.67
N VAL A 45 10.31 2.70 11.08
CA VAL A 45 11.04 3.77 10.39
C VAL A 45 11.24 5.00 11.26
N ASP A 46 12.22 5.83 10.90
CA ASP A 46 12.46 7.10 11.58
C ASP A 46 11.20 8.00 11.51
N PRO A 47 10.79 8.65 12.61
CA PRO A 47 9.59 9.47 12.65
C PRO A 47 9.52 10.51 11.54
N GLY A 48 8.40 10.54 10.79
CA GLY A 48 8.18 11.49 9.70
C GLY A 48 8.99 11.24 8.42
N SER A 49 9.77 10.15 8.37
CA SER A 49 10.59 9.82 7.19
C SER A 49 9.79 9.10 6.09
N PHE A 50 8.70 8.41 6.43
CA PHE A 50 7.93 7.64 5.47
C PHE A 50 7.21 8.51 4.43
N ARG A 51 7.50 8.24 3.15
CA ARG A 51 6.89 8.86 1.98
C ARG A 51 6.23 7.78 1.13
N GLU A 52 4.94 7.57 1.41
CA GLU A 52 4.11 6.62 0.68
C GLU A 52 3.98 7.01 -0.80
N ILE A 53 4.09 6.01 -1.67
CA ILE A 53 3.79 6.12 -3.10
C ILE A 53 2.46 5.44 -3.40
N GLY A 54 1.77 5.88 -4.46
CA GLY A 54 0.53 5.22 -4.89
C GLY A 54 -0.58 5.21 -3.82
N THR A 55 -0.67 6.23 -2.97
CA THR A 55 -1.72 6.36 -1.94
C THR A 55 -3.12 6.27 -2.55
N PHE A 56 -3.32 6.79 -3.76
CA PHE A 56 -4.61 6.78 -4.44
C PHE A 56 -4.85 5.56 -5.35
N ALA A 57 -3.99 4.55 -5.30
CA ALA A 57 -4.20 3.31 -6.04
C ALA A 57 -5.51 2.65 -5.59
N ARG A 58 -6.25 2.08 -6.55
CA ARG A 58 -7.51 1.36 -6.38
C ARG A 58 -7.55 0.21 -7.38
N SER A 59 -8.39 -0.79 -7.15
CA SER A 59 -8.60 -1.88 -8.11
C SER A 59 -9.10 -1.36 -9.46
N LEU A 60 -8.72 -2.04 -10.55
CA LEU A 60 -9.25 -1.79 -11.90
C LEU A 60 -10.71 -2.24 -12.04
N ARG A 61 -11.15 -3.17 -11.18
CA ARG A 61 -12.49 -3.75 -11.19
C ARG A 61 -13.51 -2.77 -10.62
N PRO A 62 -14.47 -2.26 -11.41
CA PRO A 62 -15.44 -1.25 -10.96
C PRO A 62 -16.20 -1.63 -9.69
N GLU A 63 -16.52 -2.91 -9.50
CA GLU A 63 -17.29 -3.47 -8.39
C GLU A 63 -16.61 -3.35 -7.01
N VAL A 64 -15.27 -3.24 -6.98
CA VAL A 64 -14.49 -3.15 -5.73
C VAL A 64 -13.58 -1.92 -5.69
N ARG A 65 -13.59 -1.08 -6.73
CA ARG A 65 -12.71 0.09 -6.85
C ARG A 65 -12.82 1.04 -5.66
N ASP A 66 -14.04 1.34 -5.22
CA ASP A 66 -14.25 2.35 -4.17
C ASP A 66 -13.94 1.81 -2.76
N THR A 67 -13.85 0.48 -2.62
CA THR A 67 -13.56 -0.23 -1.35
C THR A 67 -12.12 -0.74 -1.25
N THR A 68 -11.25 -0.39 -2.20
CA THR A 68 -9.86 -0.87 -2.29
C THR A 68 -8.80 0.23 -2.16
N PRO A 69 -8.76 1.03 -1.06
CA PRO A 69 -7.73 2.05 -0.89
C PRO A 69 -6.34 1.44 -0.90
N GLY A 70 -5.42 2.07 -1.65
CA GLY A 70 -4.08 1.54 -1.88
C GLY A 70 -4.03 0.20 -2.63
N ASP A 71 -5.18 -0.29 -3.12
CA ASP A 71 -5.39 -1.66 -3.61
C ASP A 71 -4.85 -2.76 -2.67
N GLY A 72 -4.92 -2.51 -1.36
CA GLY A 72 -4.46 -3.44 -0.32
C GLY A 72 -2.96 -3.55 -0.14
N LYS A 73 -2.20 -2.63 -0.76
CA LYS A 73 -0.74 -2.61 -0.73
C LYS A 73 -0.24 -1.22 -0.33
N ILE A 74 0.49 -1.12 0.78
CA ILE A 74 1.03 0.15 1.30
C ILE A 74 2.55 0.11 1.19
N GLY A 75 3.16 1.13 0.59
CA GLY A 75 4.61 1.18 0.50
C GLY A 75 5.16 2.49 -0.03
N GLY A 76 6.46 2.66 0.13
CA GLY A 76 7.18 3.88 -0.19
C GLY A 76 8.62 3.87 0.29
N HIS A 77 9.20 5.05 0.40
CA HIS A 77 10.56 5.25 0.88
C HIS A 77 10.56 5.81 2.30
N ALA A 78 11.52 5.39 3.11
CA ALA A 78 11.68 5.87 4.48
C ALA A 78 13.16 5.90 4.87
N LYS A 79 13.42 6.17 6.14
CA LYS A 79 14.73 6.02 6.76
C LYS A 79 14.64 5.07 7.96
N ILE A 80 15.69 4.29 8.19
CA ILE A 80 15.93 3.55 9.43
C ILE A 80 17.33 3.92 9.89
N ASP A 81 17.46 4.50 11.08
CA ASP A 81 18.72 5.01 11.62
C ASP A 81 19.40 5.99 10.62
N GLY A 82 18.60 6.85 9.99
CA GLY A 82 19.03 7.83 8.99
C GLY A 82 19.32 7.27 7.59
N ARG A 83 19.37 5.94 7.42
CA ARG A 83 19.70 5.26 6.15
C ARG A 83 18.45 5.03 5.31
N SER A 84 18.52 5.33 4.02
CA SER A 84 17.40 5.13 3.09
C SER A 84 17.00 3.66 2.98
N VAL A 85 15.69 3.41 3.03
CA VAL A 85 15.09 2.08 2.90
C VAL A 85 13.80 2.18 2.08
N ALA A 86 13.48 1.15 1.32
CA ALA A 86 12.15 0.94 0.76
C ALA A 86 11.33 0.08 1.73
N VAL A 87 10.10 0.47 2.02
CA VAL A 87 9.23 -0.31 2.92
C VAL A 87 7.91 -0.57 2.22
N PHE A 88 7.43 -1.80 2.35
CA PHE A 88 6.17 -2.25 1.76
C PHE A 88 5.45 -3.21 2.70
N GLY A 89 4.14 -3.28 2.58
CA GLY A 89 3.38 -4.35 3.19
C GLY A 89 1.92 -4.41 2.80
N ASP A 90 1.33 -5.51 3.21
CA ASP A 90 -0.02 -5.91 2.88
C ASP A 90 -1.02 -5.34 3.88
N ASP A 91 -2.07 -4.71 3.38
CA ASP A 91 -3.18 -4.25 4.21
C ASP A 91 -4.26 -5.33 4.26
N ILE A 92 -4.23 -6.16 5.29
CA ILE A 92 -5.23 -7.22 5.50
C ILE A 92 -6.66 -6.69 5.64
N THR A 93 -6.84 -5.42 5.97
CA THR A 93 -8.18 -4.83 6.09
C THR A 93 -8.81 -4.59 4.71
N VAL A 94 -7.99 -4.50 3.65
CA VAL A 94 -8.43 -4.29 2.28
C VAL A 94 -8.32 -5.59 1.50
N LEU A 95 -9.46 -6.27 1.32
CA LEU A 95 -9.57 -7.56 0.63
C LEU A 95 -8.49 -8.57 1.07
N ARG A 96 -8.19 -8.62 2.38
CA ARG A 96 -7.20 -9.52 3.00
C ARG A 96 -5.78 -9.35 2.44
N GLY A 97 -5.40 -8.16 1.98
CA GLY A 97 -4.06 -7.92 1.41
C GLY A 97 -3.79 -8.78 0.18
N SER A 98 -4.84 -9.23 -0.53
CA SER A 98 -4.72 -10.14 -1.66
C SER A 98 -4.01 -9.48 -2.84
N SER A 99 -3.11 -10.23 -3.49
CA SER A 99 -2.32 -9.78 -4.64
C SER A 99 -3.21 -9.54 -5.84
N SER A 100 -3.21 -8.30 -6.31
CA SER A 100 -4.02 -7.77 -7.40
C SER A 100 -3.13 -7.07 -8.42
N ILE A 101 -3.65 -6.81 -9.62
CA ILE A 101 -2.86 -6.19 -10.70
C ILE A 101 -2.24 -4.85 -10.26
N VAL A 102 -3.02 -3.93 -9.68
CA VAL A 102 -2.51 -2.60 -9.30
C VAL A 102 -1.60 -2.68 -8.09
N GLY A 103 -1.97 -3.48 -7.08
CA GLY A 103 -1.15 -3.74 -5.91
C GLY A 103 0.22 -4.34 -6.26
N THR A 104 0.26 -5.38 -7.09
CA THR A 104 1.49 -6.05 -7.53
C THR A 104 2.36 -5.12 -8.39
N ARG A 105 1.78 -4.35 -9.32
CA ARG A 105 2.55 -3.33 -10.08
C ARG A 105 3.19 -2.28 -9.18
N LYS A 106 2.48 -1.87 -8.12
CA LYS A 106 3.00 -0.93 -7.13
C LYS A 106 4.16 -1.52 -6.34
N GLU A 107 4.05 -2.80 -5.96
CA GLU A 107 5.11 -3.58 -5.30
C GLU A 107 6.36 -3.67 -6.19
N HIS A 108 6.23 -4.18 -7.42
CA HIS A 108 7.33 -4.32 -8.37
C HIS A 108 8.03 -2.98 -8.65
N ARG A 109 7.25 -1.92 -8.88
CA ARG A 109 7.84 -0.59 -9.11
C ARG A 109 8.63 -0.06 -7.92
N LEU A 110 8.24 -0.41 -6.69
CA LEU A 110 9.01 -0.03 -5.50
C LEU A 110 10.29 -0.87 -5.41
N TYR A 111 10.20 -2.17 -5.72
CA TYR A 111 11.34 -3.08 -5.78
C TYR A 111 12.38 -2.62 -6.81
N ASP A 112 11.97 -2.35 -8.05
CA ASP A 112 12.87 -1.87 -9.11
C ASP A 112 13.59 -0.58 -8.71
N ARG A 113 12.86 0.32 -8.05
CA ARG A 113 13.44 1.57 -7.53
C ARG A 113 14.42 1.32 -6.39
N ALA A 114 14.11 0.40 -5.48
CA ALA A 114 15.00 0.06 -4.39
C ALA A 114 16.32 -0.52 -4.92
N MET A 115 16.22 -1.44 -5.90
CA MET A 115 17.35 -2.03 -6.60
C MET A 115 18.17 -0.98 -7.35
N ALA A 116 17.53 -0.10 -8.12
CA ALA A 116 18.22 0.96 -8.87
C ALA A 116 18.95 1.96 -7.97
N MET A 117 18.43 2.23 -6.77
CA MET A 117 19.07 3.11 -5.79
C MET A 117 20.08 2.38 -4.88
N GLY A 118 20.15 1.05 -4.94
CA GLY A 118 21.00 0.25 -4.05
C GLY A 118 20.61 0.35 -2.57
N ILE A 119 19.31 0.50 -2.27
CA ILE A 119 18.81 0.61 -0.89
C ILE A 119 18.14 -0.71 -0.45
N PRO A 120 18.21 -1.06 0.85
CA PRO A 120 17.49 -2.22 1.38
C PRO A 120 15.97 -2.06 1.23
N MET A 121 15.27 -3.19 1.18
CA MET A 121 13.81 -3.25 1.18
C MET A 121 13.31 -4.12 2.35
N VAL A 122 12.30 -3.64 3.07
CA VAL A 122 11.60 -4.39 4.11
C VAL A 122 10.16 -4.64 3.66
N HIS A 123 9.71 -5.89 3.74
CA HIS A 123 8.37 -6.31 3.36
C HIS A 123 7.64 -6.96 4.55
N PHE A 124 6.49 -6.41 4.92
CA PHE A 124 5.52 -7.04 5.82
C PHE A 124 4.49 -7.86 5.01
N GLY A 125 4.76 -9.16 4.86
CA GLY A 125 4.00 -10.06 3.98
C GLY A 125 2.80 -10.74 4.65
N GLU A 126 1.84 -9.95 5.13
CA GLU A 126 0.58 -10.48 5.67
C GLU A 126 -0.50 -10.54 4.57
N THR A 127 -0.41 -11.53 3.68
CA THR A 127 -1.31 -11.64 2.51
C THR A 127 -2.27 -12.83 2.57
N GLY A 128 -3.49 -12.63 2.06
CA GLY A 128 -4.47 -13.67 1.79
C GLY A 128 -4.23 -14.47 0.52
N GLY A 129 -3.15 -14.21 -0.24
CA GLY A 129 -2.82 -14.86 -1.52
C GLY A 129 -3.30 -14.08 -2.74
N GLY A 130 -3.41 -14.75 -3.89
CA GLY A 130 -3.84 -14.12 -5.13
C GLY A 130 -5.32 -13.71 -5.12
N ARG A 131 -5.64 -12.48 -5.58
CA ARG A 131 -7.03 -12.06 -5.79
C ARG A 131 -7.55 -12.69 -7.07
N ILE A 132 -8.10 -13.90 -6.95
CA ILE A 132 -8.44 -14.78 -8.09
C ILE A 132 -9.15 -14.05 -9.25
N PRO A 133 -10.17 -13.19 -9.04
CA PRO A 133 -10.79 -12.50 -10.16
C PRO A 133 -9.89 -11.49 -10.88
N ASP A 134 -8.89 -10.91 -10.22
CA ASP A 134 -7.88 -10.04 -10.85
C ASP A 134 -6.85 -10.88 -11.64
N LEU A 135 -6.66 -12.15 -11.26
CA LEU A 135 -5.71 -13.07 -11.92
C LEU A 135 -6.36 -13.86 -13.07
N MET A 136 -7.68 -13.99 -13.06
CA MET A 136 -8.46 -14.65 -14.10
C MET A 136 -8.70 -13.70 -15.28
N GLY A 137 -7.85 -13.78 -16.30
CA GLY A 137 -8.00 -13.01 -17.53
C GLY A 137 -6.65 -12.71 -18.19
N SER A 138 -6.68 -12.24 -19.44
CA SER A 138 -5.44 -11.87 -20.15
C SER A 138 -4.65 -10.79 -19.41
N GLU A 139 -5.31 -9.86 -18.72
CA GLU A 139 -4.64 -8.79 -17.95
C GLU A 139 -3.85 -9.30 -16.74
N GLY A 140 -4.26 -10.42 -16.14
CA GLY A 140 -3.57 -11.04 -15.00
C GLY A 140 -2.49 -12.05 -15.40
N ILE A 141 -2.57 -12.60 -16.62
CA ILE A 141 -1.70 -13.68 -17.12
C ILE A 141 -0.65 -13.15 -18.12
N SER A 142 -0.98 -12.09 -18.85
CA SER A 142 -0.12 -11.50 -19.88
C SER A 142 0.39 -10.14 -19.41
N GLU A 143 1.52 -10.10 -18.73
CA GLU A 143 2.35 -8.88 -18.71
C GLU A 143 3.47 -9.01 -19.76
N PRO A 144 3.41 -8.27 -20.87
CA PRO A 144 4.54 -8.15 -21.77
C PRO A 144 5.59 -7.24 -21.12
N GLY A 145 6.70 -7.80 -20.65
CA GLY A 145 7.87 -7.03 -20.21
C GLY A 145 8.27 -7.20 -18.75
N GLY A 146 8.27 -8.44 -18.24
CA GLY A 146 9.29 -8.82 -17.25
C GLY A 146 10.69 -8.84 -17.87
#